data_AF-A0AA97I414-F1
#
_entry.id   AF-A0AA97I414-F1
#
_cell.length_a   1.000
_cell.length_b   1.000
_cell.length_c   1.000
_cell.angle_alpha   90.00
_cell.angle_beta   90.00
_cell.angle_gamma   90.00
#
_symmetry.space_group_name_H-M   'P 1'
#
loop_
_entity.id
_entity.type
_entity.pdbx_description
1 polymer ?
#
loop_
_entity_poly.entity_id
_entity_poly.type
_entity_poly.pdbx_seq_one_letter_code
_entity_poly.pdbx_strand_id
1 'polypeptide(L)'
;MRGDQHAYFSLLSGVIVFSPMILAPDAGVIALLFAGIFIGSLAPDADAADSAIMHGLSGGRGAGRMIRRPTVLFLPLFGYTIRYLIYYPVSAVTWVLTLGRVKPRHRGLLHSFFGVIITTLLVISYLWALFSFGFGMNLINHILILAFGFFCGCVMHLVEDSCTHSGVFWLYPFSKRKVSGTVVPKSKRNHMFGLILCAGVILSLSWDTIIYAGYQISKAAPFLIFLVSWTLILSLSGAHTD
;
A
#
# COMPACT_ATOMS: atom_id res chain seq x y z
N MET A 1 4.01 -1.82 -10.95
CA MET A 1 5.30 -1.09 -11.05
C MET A 1 6.39 -2.01 -10.47
N ARG A 2 7.51 -1.52 -9.92
CA ARG A 2 8.38 -2.36 -9.08
C ARG A 2 8.03 -2.15 -7.61
N GLY A 3 8.29 -3.15 -6.76
CA GLY A 3 7.97 -3.09 -5.33
C GLY A 3 8.60 -1.90 -4.59
N ASP A 4 9.82 -1.51 -4.93
CA ASP A 4 10.47 -0.31 -4.38
C ASP A 4 9.71 0.98 -4.73
N GLN A 5 9.16 1.05 -5.94
CA GLN A 5 8.33 2.18 -6.38
C GLN A 5 6.98 2.19 -5.67
N HIS A 6 6.38 1.01 -5.46
CA HIS A 6 5.13 0.89 -4.71
C HIS A 6 5.29 1.41 -3.28
N ALA A 7 6.32 0.91 -2.57
CA ALA A 7 6.64 1.39 -1.23
C ALA A 7 6.92 2.89 -1.20
N TYR A 8 7.70 3.41 -2.16
CA TYR A 8 8.03 4.83 -2.21
C TYR A 8 6.80 5.72 -2.43
N PHE A 9 5.95 5.43 -3.41
CA PHE A 9 4.76 6.24 -3.71
C PHE A 9 3.70 6.14 -2.63
N SER A 10 3.49 4.95 -2.05
CA SER A 10 2.59 4.73 -0.93
C SER A 10 3.04 5.48 0.33
N LEU A 11 4.34 5.49 0.65
CA LEU A 11 4.88 6.25 1.78
C LEU A 11 4.73 7.76 1.58
N LEU A 12 5.07 8.30 0.41
CA LEU A 12 4.87 9.73 0.13
C LEU A 12 3.38 10.10 0.23
N SER A 13 2.49 9.26 -0.30
CA SER A 13 1.04 9.44 -0.18
C SER A 13 0.58 9.45 1.28
N GLY A 14 1.12 8.56 2.10
CA GLY A 14 0.91 8.54 3.54
C GLY A 14 1.36 9.83 4.20
N VAL A 15 2.54 10.35 3.85
CA VAL A 15 3.04 11.63 4.39
C VAL A 15 2.13 12.78 4.02
N ILE A 16 1.62 12.82 2.80
CA ILE A 16 0.66 13.87 2.38
C ILE A 16 -0.60 13.79 3.24
N VAL A 17 -1.28 12.64 3.28
CA VAL A 17 -2.58 12.50 3.96
C VAL A 17 -2.45 12.69 5.47
N PHE A 18 -1.39 12.14 6.06
CA PHE A 18 -1.19 12.15 7.51
C PHE A 18 -0.29 13.28 8.00
N SER A 19 0.08 14.26 7.15
CA SER A 19 0.91 15.40 7.59
C SER A 19 0.39 16.12 8.83
N PRO A 20 -0.94 16.31 9.04
CA PRO A 20 -1.44 16.93 10.27
C PRO A 20 -1.17 16.10 11.53
N MET A 21 -1.00 14.79 11.38
CA MET A 21 -0.72 13.86 12.47
C MET A 21 0.78 13.64 12.69
N ILE A 22 1.62 13.90 11.69
CA ILE A 22 3.08 13.74 11.82
C ILE A 22 3.66 14.71 12.86
N LEU A 23 3.00 15.84 13.07
CA LEU A 23 3.35 16.81 14.11
C LEU A 23 2.78 16.46 15.50
N ALA A 24 2.05 15.35 15.63
CA ALA A 24 1.52 14.87 16.90
C ALA A 24 2.63 14.20 17.76
N PRO A 25 2.49 14.17 19.10
CA PRO A 25 3.59 13.80 19.99
C PRO A 25 3.90 12.29 20.05
N ASP A 26 3.02 11.41 19.58
CA ASP A 26 3.24 9.97 19.67
C ASP A 26 3.96 9.41 18.43
N ALA A 27 5.29 9.44 18.50
CA ALA A 27 6.17 8.87 17.48
C ALA A 27 5.94 7.37 17.26
N GLY A 28 5.47 6.63 18.27
CA GLY A 28 5.18 5.20 18.17
C GLY A 28 3.97 4.92 17.28
N VAL A 29 2.90 5.71 17.44
CA VAL A 29 1.69 5.63 16.61
C VAL A 29 2.02 5.95 15.15
N ILE A 30 2.78 7.01 14.90
CA ILE A 30 3.21 7.39 13.54
C ILE A 30 4.06 6.27 12.93
N ALA A 31 5.04 5.75 13.67
CA ALA A 31 5.90 4.67 13.20
C ALA A 31 5.10 3.40 12.84
N LEU A 32 4.11 3.03 13.67
CA LEU A 32 3.23 1.88 13.38
C LEU A 32 2.37 2.10 12.14
N LEU A 33 1.80 3.29 11.98
CA LEU A 33 1.01 3.64 10.80
C LEU A 33 1.85 3.50 9.53
N PHE A 34 3.04 4.09 9.49
CA PHE A 34 3.93 4.05 8.33
C PHE A 34 4.55 2.66 8.10
N ALA A 35 4.81 1.88 9.15
CA ALA A 35 5.18 0.49 9.03
C ALA A 35 4.06 -0.33 8.35
N GLY A 36 2.81 -0.05 8.73
CA GLY A 36 1.62 -0.61 8.09
C GLY A 36 1.59 -0.26 6.60
N ILE A 37 1.68 1.03 6.25
CA ILE A 37 1.67 1.51 4.85
C ILE A 37 2.77 0.82 4.04
N PHE A 38 3.99 0.75 4.59
CA PHE A 38 5.11 0.10 3.94
C PHE A 38 4.84 -1.38 3.63
N ILE A 39 4.43 -2.15 4.63
CA ILE A 39 4.15 -3.58 4.46
C ILE A 39 2.95 -3.79 3.52
N GLY A 40 1.89 -3.01 3.70
CA GLY A 40 0.68 -3.06 2.87
C GLY A 40 0.94 -2.75 1.40
N SER A 41 1.81 -1.77 1.10
CA SER A 41 2.17 -1.43 -0.28
C SER A 41 2.86 -2.56 -1.06
N LEU A 42 3.38 -3.56 -0.35
CA LEU A 42 4.06 -4.72 -0.93
C LEU A 42 3.23 -6.00 -0.82
N ALA A 43 2.20 -6.01 0.04
CA ALA A 43 1.42 -7.19 0.38
C ALA A 43 0.66 -7.80 -0.81
N PRO A 44 0.05 -7.03 -1.73
CA PRO A 44 -0.66 -7.62 -2.87
C PRO A 44 0.23 -8.50 -3.75
N ASP A 45 1.51 -8.15 -3.91
CA ASP A 45 2.47 -8.91 -4.71
C ASP A 45 2.95 -10.22 -4.05
N ALA A 46 2.47 -10.57 -2.85
CA ALA A 46 2.78 -11.86 -2.21
C ALA A 46 2.26 -13.08 -3.01
N ASP A 47 1.41 -12.86 -4.02
CA ASP A 47 0.98 -13.90 -4.96
C ASP A 47 2.05 -14.30 -5.98
N ALA A 48 3.13 -13.51 -6.11
CA ALA A 48 4.28 -13.77 -6.97
C ALA A 48 5.52 -14.17 -6.14
N ALA A 49 6.31 -15.13 -6.65
CA ALA A 49 7.53 -15.58 -5.96
C ALA A 49 8.70 -14.60 -6.10
N ASP A 50 8.69 -13.82 -7.19
CA ASP A 50 9.70 -12.84 -7.59
C ASP A 50 9.31 -11.39 -7.24
N SER A 51 8.36 -11.21 -6.31
CA SER A 51 8.03 -9.91 -5.72
C SER A 51 8.93 -9.46 -4.57
N ALA A 52 9.10 -8.14 -4.43
CA ALA A 52 9.98 -7.54 -3.42
C ALA A 52 9.62 -7.93 -1.96
N ILE A 53 8.37 -8.29 -1.68
CA ILE A 53 7.99 -8.80 -0.35
C ILE A 53 8.64 -10.17 -0.04
N MET A 54 9.02 -10.95 -1.05
CA MET A 54 9.62 -12.29 -0.89
C MET A 54 11.13 -12.32 -0.75
N HIS A 55 11.85 -11.26 -1.16
CA HIS A 55 13.33 -11.22 -1.13
C HIS A 55 13.91 -9.84 -0.78
N GLY A 56 13.07 -8.91 -0.33
CA GLY A 56 13.48 -7.57 0.05
C GLY A 56 13.49 -6.58 -1.12
N LEU A 57 13.65 -5.30 -0.78
CA LEU A 57 13.75 -4.23 -1.77
C LEU A 57 15.08 -4.30 -2.53
N SER A 58 15.08 -3.81 -3.78
CA SER A 58 16.32 -3.69 -4.55
C SER A 58 17.26 -2.69 -3.90
N GLY A 59 18.46 -3.15 -3.50
CA GLY A 59 19.50 -2.31 -2.91
C GLY A 59 20.68 -2.10 -3.86
N GLY A 60 21.02 -0.83 -4.11
CA GLY A 60 22.22 -0.43 -4.86
C GLY A 60 23.51 -0.53 -4.04
N ARG A 61 24.56 0.19 -4.48
CA ARG A 61 25.82 0.35 -3.73
C ARG A 61 25.66 1.41 -2.62
N GLY A 62 26.50 1.37 -1.60
CA GLY A 62 26.53 2.38 -0.52
C GLY A 62 25.30 2.34 0.42
N ALA A 63 24.71 3.51 0.72
CA ALA A 63 23.57 3.66 1.63
C ALA A 63 22.35 2.78 1.26
N GLY A 64 22.14 2.50 -0.04
CA GLY A 64 21.09 1.59 -0.51
C GLY A 64 21.27 0.14 -0.02
N ARG A 65 22.51 -0.30 0.25
CA ARG A 65 22.78 -1.61 0.86
C ARG A 65 22.36 -1.65 2.34
N MET A 66 22.43 -0.51 3.04
CA MET A 66 22.04 -0.38 4.44
C MET A 66 20.54 -0.57 4.64
N ILE A 67 19.72 -0.03 3.72
CA ILE A 67 18.26 -0.20 3.70
C ILE A 67 17.86 -1.62 3.26
N ARG A 68 18.61 -2.24 2.34
CA ARG A 68 18.33 -3.61 1.87
C ARG A 68 18.50 -4.66 2.96
N ARG A 69 19.56 -4.60 3.77
CA ARG A 69 19.87 -5.65 4.76
C ARG A 69 18.70 -6.01 5.69
N PRO A 70 18.02 -5.06 6.36
CA PRO A 70 16.89 -5.39 7.21
C PRO A 70 15.69 -5.90 6.41
N THR A 71 15.39 -5.29 5.25
CA THR A 71 14.23 -5.66 4.43
C THR A 71 14.30 -7.08 3.89
N VAL A 72 15.51 -7.60 3.58
CA VAL A 72 15.72 -8.99 3.15
C VAL A 72 15.39 -10.01 4.25
N LEU A 73 15.45 -9.61 5.52
CA LEU A 73 15.14 -10.51 6.64
C LEU A 73 13.66 -10.46 7.01
N PHE A 74 13.10 -9.27 7.15
CA PHE A 74 11.75 -9.14 7.70
C PHE A 74 10.64 -9.22 6.64
N LEU A 75 10.86 -8.73 5.41
CA LEU A 75 9.80 -8.75 4.39
C LEU A 75 9.39 -10.18 4.01
N PRO A 76 10.32 -11.14 3.80
CA PRO A 76 9.93 -12.51 3.44
C PRO A 76 9.06 -13.17 4.52
N LEU A 77 9.23 -12.84 5.79
CA LEU A 77 8.35 -13.32 6.85
C LEU A 77 6.90 -12.89 6.58
N PHE A 78 6.66 -11.61 6.29
CA PHE A 78 5.33 -11.11 5.92
C PHE A 78 4.86 -11.70 4.58
N GLY A 79 5.72 -11.76 3.56
CA GLY A 79 5.39 -12.30 2.24
C GLY A 79 4.94 -13.74 2.29
N TYR A 80 5.67 -14.62 2.99
CA TYR A 80 5.29 -16.01 3.17
C TYR A 80 4.06 -16.18 4.06
N THR A 81 3.92 -15.36 5.10
CA THR A 81 2.71 -15.37 5.95
C THR A 81 1.49 -15.03 5.12
N ILE A 82 1.52 -13.95 4.34
CA ILE A 82 0.41 -13.53 3.48
C ILE A 82 0.17 -14.61 2.41
N ARG A 83 1.20 -15.13 1.76
CA ARG A 83 1.03 -16.13 0.70
C ARG A 83 0.39 -17.41 1.19
N TYR A 84 0.89 -17.99 2.28
CA TYR A 84 0.49 -19.32 2.72
C TYR A 84 -0.67 -19.32 3.71
N LEU A 85 -0.78 -18.30 4.57
CA LEU A 85 -1.88 -18.23 5.55
C LEU A 85 -3.08 -17.43 5.04
N ILE A 86 -2.91 -16.55 4.05
CA ILE A 86 -4.01 -15.72 3.54
C ILE A 86 -4.35 -16.08 2.09
N TYR A 87 -3.42 -15.86 1.15
CA TYR A 87 -3.72 -15.97 -0.27
C TYR A 87 -4.19 -17.36 -0.69
N TYR A 88 -3.44 -18.42 -0.37
CA TYR A 88 -3.84 -19.78 -0.75
C TYR A 88 -5.17 -20.21 -0.09
N PRO A 89 -5.39 -20.02 1.23
CA PRO A 89 -6.68 -20.33 1.87
C PRO A 89 -7.84 -19.54 1.28
N VAL A 90 -7.70 -18.22 1.12
CA VAL A 90 -8.76 -17.37 0.54
C VAL A 90 -9.04 -17.77 -0.90
N SER A 91 -8.01 -18.09 -1.68
CA SER A 91 -8.18 -18.58 -3.05
C SER A 91 -8.89 -19.93 -3.11
N ALA A 92 -8.58 -20.85 -2.19
CA ALA A 92 -9.25 -22.14 -2.09
C ALA A 92 -10.73 -21.97 -1.72
N VAL A 93 -11.04 -21.15 -0.71
CA VAL A 93 -12.42 -20.83 -0.32
C VAL A 93 -13.18 -20.21 -1.50
N THR A 94 -12.58 -19.24 -2.19
CA THR A 94 -13.21 -18.59 -3.35
C THR A 94 -13.45 -19.59 -4.48
N TRP A 95 -12.51 -20.50 -4.73
CA TRP A 95 -12.66 -21.55 -5.73
C TRP A 95 -13.83 -22.50 -5.40
N VAL A 96 -13.94 -22.95 -4.14
CA VAL A 96 -15.05 -23.80 -3.67
C VAL A 96 -16.40 -23.06 -3.78
N LEU A 97 -16.50 -21.85 -3.25
CA LEU A 97 -17.74 -21.06 -3.26
C LEU A 97 -18.22 -20.69 -4.66
N THR A 98 -17.30 -20.61 -5.63
CA THR A 98 -17.63 -20.31 -7.02
C THR A 98 -17.77 -21.56 -7.90
N LEU A 99 -17.77 -22.76 -7.29
CA LEU A 99 -17.85 -24.05 -7.99
C LEU A 99 -16.78 -24.17 -9.10
N GLY A 100 -15.58 -23.69 -8.80
CA GLY A 100 -14.43 -23.74 -9.70
C GLY A 100 -14.38 -22.70 -10.82
N ARG A 101 -15.35 -21.77 -10.87
CA ARG A 101 -15.38 -20.69 -11.89
C ARG A 101 -14.24 -19.68 -11.71
N VAL A 102 -13.82 -19.45 -10.46
CA VAL A 102 -12.74 -18.52 -10.12
C VAL A 102 -11.51 -19.32 -9.68
N LYS A 103 -10.45 -19.28 -10.49
CA LYS A 103 -9.19 -19.97 -10.20
C LYS A 103 -8.16 -19.00 -9.59
N PRO A 104 -7.27 -19.48 -8.70
CA PRO A 104 -6.13 -18.69 -8.25
C PRO A 104 -5.30 -18.25 -9.45
N ARG A 105 -4.95 -16.97 -9.51
CA ARG A 105 -4.13 -16.38 -10.58
C ARG A 105 -3.30 -15.24 -10.02
N HIS A 106 -2.14 -15.01 -10.62
CA HIS A 106 -1.36 -13.81 -10.34
C HIS A 106 -2.18 -12.57 -10.76
N ARG A 107 -2.16 -11.52 -9.94
CA ARG A 107 -2.98 -10.30 -10.07
C ARG A 107 -4.47 -10.60 -10.03
N GLY A 108 -4.83 -11.56 -9.18
CA GLY A 108 -6.17 -12.05 -8.93
C GLY A 108 -6.78 -11.45 -7.68
N LEU A 109 -6.98 -12.28 -6.65
CA LEU A 109 -7.67 -11.89 -5.42
C LEU A 109 -6.92 -10.81 -4.65
N LEU A 110 -5.61 -10.92 -4.45
CA LEU A 110 -4.86 -9.92 -3.68
C LEU A 110 -4.83 -8.53 -4.35
N HIS A 111 -4.92 -8.47 -5.68
CA HIS A 111 -5.02 -7.22 -6.46
C HIS A 111 -6.49 -6.84 -6.73
N SER A 112 -7.35 -6.99 -5.73
CA SER A 112 -8.72 -6.50 -5.77
C SER A 112 -9.11 -5.86 -4.43
N PHE A 113 -10.04 -4.91 -4.46
CA PHE A 113 -10.49 -4.23 -3.24
C PHE A 113 -11.10 -5.23 -2.23
N PHE A 114 -11.81 -6.23 -2.75
CA PHE A 114 -12.34 -7.33 -1.93
C PHE A 114 -11.22 -8.13 -1.25
N GLY A 115 -10.17 -8.51 -1.99
CA GLY A 115 -9.05 -9.23 -1.40
C GLY A 115 -8.22 -8.37 -0.43
N VAL A 116 -8.12 -7.06 -0.67
CA VAL A 116 -7.51 -6.13 0.30
C VAL A 116 -8.29 -6.13 1.61
N ILE A 117 -9.62 -6.01 1.59
CA ILE A 117 -10.46 -6.08 2.81
C ILE A 117 -10.23 -7.40 3.55
N ILE A 118 -10.33 -8.54 2.86
CA ILE A 118 -10.15 -9.85 3.48
C ILE A 118 -8.75 -10.00 4.08
N THR A 119 -7.72 -9.61 3.33
CA THR A 119 -6.33 -9.70 3.77
C THR A 119 -6.12 -8.86 5.03
N THR A 120 -6.61 -7.62 5.06
CA THR A 120 -6.52 -6.75 6.24
C THR A 120 -7.25 -7.37 7.45
N LEU A 121 -8.46 -7.88 7.28
CA LEU A 121 -9.21 -8.51 8.38
C LEU A 121 -8.52 -9.75 8.94
N LEU A 122 -7.93 -10.58 8.08
CA LEU A 122 -7.16 -11.75 8.49
C LEU A 122 -5.86 -11.34 9.20
N VAL A 123 -5.14 -10.32 8.72
CA VAL A 123 -3.97 -9.78 9.41
C VAL A 123 -4.34 -9.27 10.81
N ILE A 124 -5.44 -8.51 10.95
CA ILE A 124 -5.95 -8.07 12.26
C ILE A 124 -6.21 -9.28 13.16
N SER A 125 -6.93 -10.28 12.63
CA SER A 125 -7.33 -11.47 13.38
C SER A 125 -6.12 -12.26 13.86
N TYR A 126 -5.11 -12.46 13.01
CA TYR A 126 -3.89 -13.19 13.34
C TYR A 126 -3.03 -12.44 14.36
N LEU A 127 -2.83 -11.13 14.18
CA LEU A 127 -2.07 -10.34 15.15
C LEU A 127 -2.78 -10.28 16.50
N TRP A 128 -4.10 -10.09 16.50
CA TRP A 128 -4.90 -10.08 17.72
C TRP A 128 -4.84 -11.41 18.44
N ALA A 129 -4.98 -12.53 17.73
CA ALA A 129 -4.88 -13.86 18.32
C ALA A 129 -3.47 -14.14 18.86
N LEU A 130 -2.43 -13.79 18.11
CA LEU A 130 -1.04 -13.93 18.53
C LEU A 130 -0.75 -13.17 19.81
N PHE A 131 -1.14 -11.90 19.90
CA PHE A 131 -0.85 -11.09 21.08
C PHE A 131 -1.75 -11.41 22.27
N SER A 132 -3.06 -11.63 22.03
CA SER A 132 -4.00 -11.90 23.12
C SER A 132 -3.82 -13.29 23.71
N PHE A 133 -3.70 -14.33 22.87
CA PHE A 133 -3.60 -15.72 23.34
C PHE A 133 -2.15 -16.20 23.45
N GLY A 134 -1.27 -15.78 22.56
CA GLY A 134 0.14 -16.20 22.58
C GLY A 134 0.96 -15.48 23.64
N PHE A 135 0.70 -14.19 23.87
CA PHE A 135 1.49 -13.36 24.79
C PHE A 135 0.69 -12.77 25.97
N GLY A 136 -0.62 -12.95 26.01
CA GLY A 136 -1.47 -12.36 27.07
C GLY A 136 -1.52 -10.83 27.04
N MET A 137 -1.19 -10.19 25.91
CA MET A 137 -1.11 -8.74 25.76
C MET A 137 -2.33 -8.20 25.01
N ASN A 138 -2.97 -7.16 25.55
CA ASN A 138 -4.03 -6.43 24.85
C ASN A 138 -3.45 -5.24 24.08
N LEU A 139 -3.16 -5.45 22.80
CA LEU A 139 -2.60 -4.44 21.89
C LEU A 139 -3.57 -4.00 20.79
N ILE A 140 -4.88 -4.13 21.01
CA ILE A 140 -5.88 -3.94 19.94
C ILE A 140 -5.75 -2.57 19.26
N ASN A 141 -5.52 -1.48 20.00
CA ASN A 141 -5.36 -0.14 19.41
C ASN A 141 -4.14 -0.06 18.46
N HIS A 142 -3.00 -0.62 18.88
CA HIS A 142 -1.79 -0.65 18.05
C HIS A 142 -1.97 -1.52 16.81
N ILE A 143 -2.66 -2.66 16.95
CA ILE A 143 -3.01 -3.55 15.83
C ILE A 143 -3.91 -2.83 14.83
N LEU A 144 -4.92 -2.09 15.31
CA LEU A 144 -5.83 -1.33 14.45
C LEU A 144 -5.10 -0.20 13.71
N ILE A 145 -4.16 0.50 14.35
CA ILE A 145 -3.33 1.54 13.70
C ILE A 145 -2.46 0.91 12.60
N LEU A 146 -1.75 -0.17 12.92
CA LEU A 146 -0.92 -0.90 11.95
C LEU A 146 -1.76 -1.42 10.79
N ALA A 147 -2.94 -2.00 11.08
CA ALA A 147 -3.84 -2.55 10.08
C ALA A 147 -4.47 -1.48 9.20
N PHE A 148 -4.77 -0.30 9.75
CA PHE A 148 -5.23 0.84 8.97
C PHE A 148 -4.14 1.31 8.00
N GLY A 149 -2.90 1.44 8.49
CA GLY A 149 -1.75 1.71 7.62
C GLY A 149 -1.58 0.65 6.54
N PHE A 150 -1.65 -0.64 6.91
CA PHE A 150 -1.59 -1.77 5.99
C PHE A 150 -2.68 -1.70 4.91
N PHE A 151 -3.93 -1.43 5.29
CA PHE A 151 -5.04 -1.25 4.36
C PHE A 151 -4.77 -0.09 3.40
N CYS A 152 -4.34 1.07 3.90
CA CYS A 152 -3.98 2.21 3.06
C CYS A 152 -2.86 1.86 2.06
N GLY A 153 -1.80 1.17 2.52
CA GLY A 153 -0.72 0.71 1.66
C GLY A 153 -1.21 -0.23 0.56
N CYS A 154 -2.04 -1.22 0.91
CA CYS A 154 -2.65 -2.12 -0.06
C CYS A 154 -3.51 -1.36 -1.09
N VAL A 155 -4.36 -0.44 -0.65
CA VAL A 155 -5.18 0.38 -1.57
C VAL A 155 -4.30 1.20 -2.50
N MET A 156 -3.23 1.82 -1.98
CA MET A 156 -2.30 2.60 -2.79
C MET A 156 -1.57 1.72 -3.81
N HIS A 157 -1.17 0.51 -3.45
CA HIS A 157 -0.63 -0.46 -4.40
C HIS A 157 -1.59 -0.69 -5.59
N LEU A 158 -2.90 -0.84 -5.33
CA LEU A 158 -3.90 -1.02 -6.39
C LEU A 158 -4.07 0.24 -7.26
N VAL A 159 -4.04 1.44 -6.67
CA VAL A 159 -4.05 2.71 -7.41
C VAL A 159 -2.80 2.84 -8.30
N GLU A 160 -1.63 2.48 -7.77
CA GLU A 160 -0.36 2.51 -8.50
C GLU A 160 -0.36 1.51 -9.66
N ASP A 161 -0.84 0.29 -9.46
CA ASP A 161 -0.91 -0.70 -10.53
C ASP A 161 -1.97 -0.35 -11.59
N SER A 162 -3.00 0.44 -11.25
CA SER A 162 -3.95 1.01 -12.21
C SER A 162 -3.29 1.97 -13.20
N CYS A 163 -2.11 2.50 -12.89
CA CYS A 163 -1.33 3.33 -13.82
C CYS A 163 -0.58 2.50 -14.87
N THR A 164 -0.46 1.18 -14.69
CA THR A 164 0.36 0.29 -15.53
C THR A 164 -0.47 -0.46 -16.56
N HIS A 165 0.19 -1.01 -17.58
CA HIS A 165 -0.46 -1.86 -18.60
C HIS A 165 -1.12 -3.11 -18.01
N SER A 166 -0.53 -3.69 -16.96
CA SER A 166 -1.09 -4.85 -16.27
C SER A 166 -2.43 -4.52 -15.64
N GLY A 167 -2.54 -3.32 -15.04
CA GLY A 167 -3.75 -2.82 -14.41
C GLY A 167 -4.21 -3.63 -13.20
N VAL A 168 -5.43 -3.31 -12.75
CA VAL A 168 -6.07 -3.91 -11.57
C VAL A 168 -7.53 -4.22 -11.87
N PHE A 169 -7.99 -5.38 -11.39
CA PHE A 169 -9.40 -5.77 -11.42
C PHE A 169 -10.02 -5.43 -10.05
N TRP A 170 -10.36 -4.16 -9.85
CA TRP A 170 -10.78 -3.62 -8.54
C TRP A 170 -11.87 -4.44 -7.84
N LEU A 171 -12.84 -4.96 -8.59
CA LEU A 171 -13.97 -5.72 -8.06
C LEU A 171 -13.87 -7.23 -8.30
N TYR A 172 -12.68 -7.77 -8.60
CA TYR A 172 -12.50 -9.22 -8.69
C TYR A 172 -12.77 -9.87 -7.32
N PRO A 173 -13.49 -11.02 -7.24
CA PRO A 173 -13.91 -11.89 -8.34
C PRO A 173 -15.27 -11.54 -9.00
N PHE A 174 -15.97 -10.50 -8.53
CA PHE A 174 -17.32 -10.15 -8.99
C PHE A 174 -17.36 -9.44 -10.34
N SER A 175 -16.26 -8.79 -10.74
CA SER A 175 -16.13 -8.13 -12.04
C SER A 175 -14.81 -8.46 -12.71
N LYS A 176 -14.85 -8.47 -14.05
CA LYS A 176 -13.66 -8.55 -14.92
C LYS A 176 -13.29 -7.22 -15.56
N ARG A 177 -13.99 -6.13 -15.21
CA ARG A 177 -13.59 -4.78 -15.65
C ARG A 177 -12.23 -4.43 -15.08
N LYS A 178 -11.34 -3.96 -15.94
CA LYS A 178 -9.95 -3.69 -15.60
C LYS A 178 -9.74 -2.20 -15.66
N VAL A 179 -9.00 -1.66 -14.68
CA VAL A 179 -8.46 -0.29 -14.78
C VAL A 179 -6.98 -0.41 -15.08
N SER A 180 -6.53 0.17 -16.18
CA SER A 180 -5.11 0.19 -16.57
C SER A 180 -4.69 1.50 -17.21
N GLY A 181 -3.39 1.75 -17.15
CA GLY A 181 -2.73 2.85 -17.83
C GLY A 181 -1.64 2.38 -18.78
N THR A 182 -0.77 3.30 -19.13
CA THR A 182 0.27 3.12 -20.16
C THR A 182 1.68 3.21 -19.60
N VAL A 183 1.83 3.13 -18.29
CA VAL A 183 3.13 3.28 -17.63
C VAL A 183 3.89 1.97 -17.66
N VAL A 184 5.08 2.02 -18.27
CA VAL A 184 6.05 0.92 -18.27
C VAL A 184 7.04 1.04 -17.10
N PRO A 185 7.59 -0.08 -16.61
CA PRO A 185 8.64 -0.06 -15.60
C PRO A 185 9.84 0.79 -16.02
N LYS A 186 10.45 1.52 -15.07
CA LYS A 186 11.60 2.42 -15.27
C LYS A 186 11.38 3.59 -16.24
N SER A 187 10.13 3.91 -16.60
CA SER A 187 9.85 5.06 -17.46
C SER A 187 10.20 6.39 -16.78
N LYS A 188 10.42 7.43 -17.59
CA LYS A 188 10.51 8.83 -17.09
C LYS A 188 9.24 9.26 -16.35
N ARG A 189 8.08 8.67 -16.68
CA ARG A 189 6.80 8.95 -16.00
C ARG A 189 6.82 8.54 -14.53
N ASN A 190 7.48 7.43 -14.17
CA ASN A 190 7.62 7.05 -12.75
C ASN A 190 8.39 8.10 -11.95
N HIS A 191 9.39 8.75 -12.56
CA HIS A 191 10.12 9.84 -11.92
C HIS A 191 9.23 11.08 -11.74
N MET A 192 8.41 11.40 -12.76
CA MET A 192 7.42 12.48 -12.65
C MET A 192 6.41 12.24 -11.52
N PHE A 193 5.94 10.99 -11.34
CA PHE A 193 5.03 10.66 -10.24
C PHE A 193 5.68 10.92 -8.88
N GLY A 194 6.94 10.51 -8.72
CA GLY A 194 7.73 10.83 -7.55
C GLY A 194 7.86 12.34 -7.30
N LEU A 195 8.12 13.13 -8.35
CA LEU A 195 8.20 14.59 -8.24
C LEU A 195 6.87 15.23 -7.82
N ILE A 196 5.75 14.78 -8.41
CA ILE A 196 4.40 15.26 -8.05
C ILE A 196 4.11 14.98 -6.58
N LEU A 197 4.40 13.76 -6.12
CA LEU A 197 4.18 13.38 -4.72
C LEU A 197 5.14 14.12 -3.77
N CYS A 198 6.41 14.31 -4.13
CA CYS A 198 7.35 15.11 -3.33
C CYS A 198 6.89 16.58 -3.21
N ALA A 199 6.41 17.17 -4.30
CA ALA A 199 5.83 18.52 -4.25
C ALA A 199 4.59 18.54 -3.34
N GLY A 200 3.74 17.51 -3.44
CA GLY A 200 2.60 17.33 -2.54
C GLY A 200 3.02 17.28 -1.06
N VAL A 201 4.08 16.53 -0.73
CA VAL A 201 4.63 16.44 0.63
C VAL A 201 5.13 17.80 1.13
N ILE A 202 5.88 18.54 0.31
CA ILE A 202 6.38 19.87 0.68
C ILE A 202 5.20 20.81 0.97
N LEU A 203 4.18 20.79 0.11
CA LEU A 203 2.97 21.61 0.28
C LEU A 203 2.18 21.21 1.53
N SER A 204 2.03 19.90 1.79
CA SER A 204 1.26 19.40 2.93
C SER A 204 1.93 19.62 4.28
N LEU A 205 3.27 19.63 4.32
CA LEU A 205 4.05 19.92 5.53
C LEU A 205 4.20 21.43 5.78
N SER A 206 4.19 22.24 4.73
CA SER A 206 4.26 23.71 4.84
C SER A 206 2.90 24.37 5.09
N TRP A 207 1.82 23.57 5.08
CA TRP A 207 0.45 24.07 5.10
C TRP A 207 0.12 24.89 6.35
N ASP A 208 0.55 24.44 7.53
CA ASP A 208 0.28 25.15 8.79
C ASP A 208 0.97 26.52 8.82
N THR A 209 2.15 26.66 8.21
CA THR A 209 2.84 27.95 8.06
C THR A 209 2.06 28.92 7.18
N ILE A 210 1.32 28.41 6.18
CA ILE A 210 0.45 29.22 5.31
C ILE A 210 -0.81 29.68 6.08
N ILE A 211 -1.34 28.86 7.00
CA ILE A 211 -2.49 29.23 7.84
C ILE A 211 -2.17 30.39 8.79
N TYR A 212 -0.95 30.45 9.34
CA TYR A 212 -0.52 31.58 10.18
C TYR A 212 -0.48 32.93 9.43
N ALA A 213 -0.51 32.93 8.09
CA ALA A 213 -0.61 34.13 7.26
C ALA A 213 -2.05 34.66 7.05
N GLY A 214 -3.02 34.22 7.86
CA GLY A 214 -4.34 34.85 7.96
C GLY A 214 -5.48 34.14 7.22
N TYR A 215 -5.26 32.97 6.64
CA TYR A 215 -6.29 32.16 5.99
C TYR A 215 -6.58 30.89 6.80
N GLN A 216 -7.74 30.84 7.48
CA GLN A 216 -8.23 29.60 8.10
C GLN A 216 -8.76 28.65 7.03
N ILE A 217 -7.87 27.93 6.36
CA ILE A 217 -8.27 26.85 5.46
C ILE A 217 -8.26 25.53 6.22
N SER A 218 -9.31 24.75 5.99
CA SER A 218 -9.65 23.47 6.61
C SER A 218 -8.48 22.47 6.74
N LYS A 219 -8.48 21.69 7.83
CA LYS A 219 -7.67 20.47 8.02
C LYS A 219 -7.80 19.44 6.88
N ALA A 220 -8.74 19.64 5.96
CA ALA A 220 -8.91 18.84 4.75
C ALA A 220 -7.87 19.13 3.64
N ALA A 221 -7.06 20.18 3.75
CA ALA A 221 -6.15 20.56 2.67
C ALA A 221 -5.12 19.50 2.28
N PRO A 222 -4.46 18.76 3.21
CA PRO A 222 -3.55 17.68 2.82
C PRO A 222 -4.26 16.56 2.05
N PHE A 223 -5.52 16.27 2.40
CA PHE A 223 -6.35 15.34 1.64
C PHE A 223 -6.66 15.85 0.23
N LEU A 224 -6.96 17.15 0.07
CA LEU A 224 -7.13 17.75 -1.26
C LEU A 224 -5.85 17.71 -2.08
N ILE A 225 -4.69 18.00 -1.48
CA ILE A 225 -3.38 17.88 -2.14
C ILE A 225 -3.17 16.44 -2.62
N PHE A 226 -3.45 15.45 -1.77
CA PHE A 226 -3.38 14.03 -2.14
C PHE A 226 -4.28 13.72 -3.34
N LEU A 227 -5.55 14.15 -3.32
CA LEU A 227 -6.49 13.93 -4.42
C LEU A 227 -6.02 14.58 -5.72
N VAL A 228 -5.53 15.81 -5.67
CA VAL A 228 -5.00 16.52 -6.83
C VAL A 228 -3.77 15.81 -7.39
N SER A 229 -2.81 15.44 -6.54
CA SER A 229 -1.61 14.70 -6.93
C SER A 229 -1.96 13.40 -7.65
N TRP A 230 -2.86 12.59 -7.08
CA TRP A 230 -3.25 11.32 -7.69
C TRP A 230 -4.11 11.47 -8.93
N THR A 231 -4.96 12.50 -9.01
CA THR A 231 -5.71 12.81 -10.23
C THR A 231 -4.75 13.16 -11.37
N LEU A 232 -3.72 13.96 -11.10
CA LEU A 232 -2.67 14.27 -12.09
C LEU A 232 -1.89 13.02 -12.50
N ILE A 233 -1.51 12.17 -11.55
CA ILE A 233 -0.78 10.92 -11.83
C ILE A 233 -1.62 9.97 -12.70
N LEU A 234 -2.88 9.75 -12.35
CA LEU A 234 -3.78 8.89 -13.10
C LEU A 234 -4.00 9.43 -14.52
N SER A 235 -4.20 10.74 -14.67
CA SER A 235 -4.30 11.40 -15.98
C SER A 235 -3.03 11.21 -16.81
N LEU A 236 -1.85 11.49 -16.25
CA LEU A 236 -0.55 11.32 -16.92
C LEU A 236 -0.22 9.85 -17.25
N SER A 237 -0.78 8.91 -16.49
CA SER A 237 -0.66 7.49 -16.77
C SER A 237 -1.55 7.03 -17.93
N GLY A 238 -2.56 7.81 -18.30
CA GLY A 238 -3.60 7.41 -19.25
C GLY A 238 -4.50 6.31 -18.68
N ALA A 239 -4.76 6.33 -17.37
CA ALA A 239 -5.61 5.34 -16.72
C ALA A 239 -7.03 5.40 -17.29
N HIS A 240 -7.54 4.25 -17.74
CA HIS A 240 -8.89 4.08 -18.28
C HIS A 240 -9.47 2.75 -17.81
N THR A 241 -10.79 2.59 -17.97
CA THR A 241 -11.50 1.35 -17.67
C THR A 241 -11.79 0.60 -18.97
N ASP A 242 -11.42 -0.67 -19.02
CA ASP A 242 -11.76 -1.64 -20.08
C ASP A 242 -13.09 -2.35 -19.78
#